data_AF-A0A524PY47-F1
#
_entry.id   AF-A0A524PY47-F1
#
_cell.length_a   1.000
_cell.length_b   1.000
_cell.length_c   1.000
_cell.angle_alpha   90.00
_cell.angle_beta   90.00
_cell.angle_gamma   90.00
#
_symmetry.space_group_name_H-M   'P 1'
#
loop_
_entity.id
_entity.type
_entity.pdbx_description
1 polymer ?
#
loop_
_entity_poly.entity_id
_entity_poly.type
_entity_poly.pdbx_seq_one_letter_code
_entity_poly.pdbx_strand_id
1 'polypeptide(L)'
;MPLPAESAAIAWLRNPDAIRERCREILALADSGALEHFRLQRERLDAAADYVLVTTRDHYPDLDIPFHSRWRHFQVGGIDRWASLSPRLLGQSRESIARTRI
;
A
#
# COMPACT_ATOMS: atom_id res chain seq x y z
N MET A 1 -7.64 -27.07 -4.28
CA MET A 1 -7.54 -26.59 -2.89
C MET A 1 -6.10 -26.79 -2.46
N PRO A 2 -5.39 -25.75 -1.99
CA PRO A 2 -3.99 -25.88 -1.60
C PRO A 2 -3.81 -26.91 -0.47
N LEU A 3 -2.65 -27.57 -0.43
CA LEU A 3 -2.35 -28.55 0.62
C LEU A 3 -2.30 -27.86 2.01
N PRO A 4 -2.49 -28.58 3.13
CA PRO A 4 -2.49 -27.97 4.47
C PRO A 4 -1.21 -27.18 4.78
N ALA A 5 -0.05 -27.70 4.38
CA ALA A 5 1.23 -27.01 4.53
C ALA A 5 1.34 -25.75 3.66
N GLU A 6 0.83 -25.79 2.43
CA GLU A 6 0.78 -24.65 1.52
C GLU A 6 -0.13 -23.54 2.09
N SER A 7 -1.28 -23.92 2.66
CA SER A 7 -2.18 -22.98 3.32
C SER A 7 -1.54 -22.32 4.54
N ALA A 8 -0.77 -23.07 5.33
CA ALA A 8 -0.03 -22.54 6.47
C ALA A 8 1.08 -21.58 6.03
N ALA A 9 1.82 -21.90 4.96
CA ALA A 9 2.84 -21.02 4.40
C ALA A 9 2.26 -19.71 3.88
N ILE A 10 1.12 -19.77 3.17
CA ILE A 10 0.41 -18.58 2.69
C ILE A 10 -0.08 -17.73 3.88
N ALA A 11 -0.64 -18.36 4.91
CA ALA A 11 -1.09 -17.66 6.11
C ALA A 11 0.08 -16.95 6.81
N TRP A 12 1.24 -17.62 6.90
CA TRP A 12 2.46 -17.05 7.44
C TRP A 12 2.96 -15.86 6.61
N LEU A 13 3.08 -15.98 5.29
CA LEU A 13 3.52 -14.89 4.40
C LEU A 13 2.60 -13.65 4.45
N ARG A 14 1.33 -13.84 4.84
CA ARG A 14 0.36 -12.74 5.00
C ARG A 14 0.39 -12.10 6.39
N ASN A 15 1.17 -12.64 7.32
CA ASN A 15 1.35 -12.05 8.64
C ASN A 15 2.24 -10.78 8.53
N PRO A 16 1.82 -9.63 9.11
CA PRO A 16 2.63 -8.41 9.12
C PRO A 16 4.07 -8.59 9.62
N ASP A 17 4.31 -9.48 10.59
CA ASP A 17 5.65 -9.72 11.13
C ASP A 17 6.54 -10.46 10.13
N ALA A 18 5.99 -11.48 9.44
CA ALA A 18 6.69 -12.16 8.37
C ALA A 18 7.00 -11.21 7.20
N ILE A 19 6.05 -10.33 6.85
CA ILE A 19 6.27 -9.29 5.83
C ILE A 19 7.44 -8.38 6.24
N ARG A 20 7.46 -7.88 7.48
CA ARG A 20 8.55 -7.03 7.98
C ARG A 20 9.89 -7.75 7.99
N GLU A 21 9.91 -9.02 8.36
CA GLU A 21 11.10 -9.86 8.34
C GLU A 21 11.68 -9.97 6.93
N ARG A 22 10.85 -10.38 5.95
CA ARG A 22 11.27 -10.50 4.55
C ARG A 22 11.70 -9.16 3.93
N CYS A 23 11.00 -8.07 4.23
CA CYS A 23 11.40 -6.73 3.77
C CYS A 23 12.78 -6.32 4.31
N ARG A 24 13.13 -6.69 5.55
CA ARG A 24 14.48 -6.43 6.12
C ARG A 24 15.57 -7.20 5.39
N GLU A 25 15.30 -8.46 5.02
CA GLU A 25 16.24 -9.26 4.20
C GLU A 25 16.48 -8.60 2.84
N ILE A 26 15.41 -8.18 2.16
CA ILE A 26 15.52 -7.48 0.86
C ILE A 26 16.27 -6.15 0.99
N LEU A 27 16.02 -5.39 2.06
CA LEU A 27 16.74 -4.13 2.31
C LEU A 27 18.24 -4.37 2.52
N ALA A 28 18.63 -5.41 3.26
CA ALA A 28 20.04 -5.77 3.45
C ALA A 28 20.72 -6.15 2.13
N LEU A 29 20.02 -6.84 1.22
CA LEU A 29 20.51 -7.10 -0.13
C LEU A 29 20.64 -5.82 -0.95
N ALA A 30 19.68 -4.90 -0.82
CA ALA A 30 19.72 -3.59 -1.50
C ALA A 30 20.93 -2.77 -1.04
N ASP A 31 21.18 -2.72 0.28
CA ASP A 31 22.28 -1.99 0.90
C ASP A 31 23.65 -2.54 0.52
N SER A 32 23.76 -3.86 0.36
CA SER A 32 25.00 -4.51 -0.09
C SER A 32 25.18 -4.49 -1.62
N GLY A 33 24.22 -3.93 -2.37
CA GLY A 33 24.27 -3.89 -3.83
C GLY A 33 24.09 -5.26 -4.49
N ALA A 34 23.52 -6.23 -3.78
CA ALA A 34 23.37 -7.62 -4.21
C ALA A 34 22.06 -7.90 -4.99
N LEU A 35 21.23 -6.87 -5.22
CA LEU A 35 20.01 -6.99 -6.02
C LEU A 35 20.32 -7.05 -7.52
N GLU A 36 19.60 -7.89 -8.25
CA GLU A 36 19.85 -8.16 -9.67
C GLU A 36 19.43 -6.99 -10.59
N HIS A 37 18.23 -6.45 -10.36
CA HIS A 37 17.59 -5.54 -11.34
C HIS A 37 17.66 -4.06 -10.98
N PHE A 38 17.94 -3.72 -9.72
CA PHE A 38 18.00 -2.32 -9.28
C PHE A 38 18.99 -2.14 -8.14
N ARG A 39 19.37 -0.89 -7.90
CA ARG A 39 20.29 -0.50 -6.82
C ARG A 39 19.64 0.57 -5.96
N LEU A 40 19.85 0.49 -4.65
CA LEU A 40 19.45 1.54 -3.73
C LEU A 40 20.55 2.60 -3.67
N GLN A 41 20.22 3.84 -4.04
CA GLN A 41 21.12 5.00 -3.87
C GLN A 41 20.61 5.83 -2.69
N ARG A 42 21.16 5.60 -1.49
CA ARG A 42 20.69 6.24 -0.26
C ARG A 42 20.88 7.75 -0.30
N GLU A 43 21.94 8.19 -0.95
CA GLU A 43 22.33 9.60 -1.10
C GLU A 43 21.33 10.39 -1.95
N ARG A 44 20.44 9.70 -2.69
CA ARG A 44 19.41 10.32 -3.51
C ARG A 44 18.05 10.44 -2.83
N LEU A 45 17.93 10.00 -1.58
CA LEU A 45 16.65 10.05 -0.87
C LEU A 45 16.14 11.49 -0.72
N ASP A 46 17.03 12.43 -0.37
CA ASP A 46 16.66 13.84 -0.21
C ASP A 46 16.19 14.44 -1.55
N ALA A 47 16.91 14.19 -2.64
CA ALA A 47 16.51 14.64 -3.97
C ALA A 47 15.16 14.03 -4.42
N ALA A 48 14.87 12.78 -4.06
CA ALA A 48 13.59 12.15 -4.34
C ALA A 48 12.46 12.80 -3.53
N ALA A 49 12.72 13.13 -2.25
CA ALA A 49 11.77 13.85 -1.41
C ALA A 49 11.47 15.25 -1.97
N ASP A 50 12.50 16.00 -2.37
CA ASP A 50 12.36 17.31 -3.00
C ASP A 50 11.53 17.25 -4.28
N TYR A 51 11.78 16.24 -5.14
CA TYR A 51 11.00 16.03 -6.35
C TYR A 51 9.51 15.81 -6.05
N VAL A 52 9.19 14.98 -5.05
CA VAL A 52 7.80 14.75 -4.62
C VAL A 52 7.19 16.05 -4.10
N LEU A 53 7.91 16.81 -3.28
CA LEU A 53 7.43 18.08 -2.73
C LEU A 53 7.12 19.11 -3.82
N VAL A 54 8.01 19.27 -4.80
CA VAL A 54 7.79 20.16 -5.96
C VAL A 54 6.56 19.69 -6.72
N THR A 55 6.51 18.42 -7.12
CA THR A 55 5.38 17.86 -7.86
C THR A 55 4.06 18.04 -7.13
N THR A 56 4.04 17.81 -5.81
CA THR A 56 2.84 17.99 -4.98
C THR A 56 2.39 19.44 -4.97
N ARG A 57 3.29 20.41 -4.77
CA ARG A 57 2.95 21.84 -4.75
C ARG A 57 2.49 22.34 -6.11
N ASP A 58 3.06 21.84 -7.20
CA ASP A 58 2.64 22.19 -8.56
C ASP A 58 1.19 21.77 -8.85
N HIS A 59 0.76 20.61 -8.34
CA HIS A 59 -0.59 20.09 -8.54
C HIS A 59 -1.59 20.55 -7.48
N TYR A 60 -1.11 20.83 -6.26
CA TYR A 60 -1.91 21.20 -5.10
C TYR A 60 -1.24 22.38 -4.36
N PRO A 61 -1.32 23.61 -4.90
CA PRO A 61 -0.64 24.77 -4.32
C PRO A 61 -1.03 25.05 -2.86
N ASP A 62 -2.31 24.84 -2.54
CA ASP A 62 -2.88 25.05 -1.20
C ASP A 62 -2.78 23.79 -0.31
N LEU A 63 -2.13 22.72 -0.79
CA LEU A 63 -2.02 21.41 -0.13
C LEU A 63 -3.37 20.74 0.23
N ASP A 64 -4.47 21.19 -0.38
CA ASP A 64 -5.76 20.49 -0.33
C ASP A 64 -5.74 19.28 -1.29
N ILE A 65 -5.06 18.22 -0.85
CA ILE A 65 -4.89 17.00 -1.62
C ILE A 65 -6.10 16.09 -1.35
N PRO A 66 -6.89 15.74 -2.39
CA PRO A 66 -8.00 14.81 -2.21
C PRO A 66 -7.48 13.47 -1.70
N PHE A 67 -8.29 12.74 -0.94
CA PHE A 67 -7.93 11.38 -0.53
C PHE A 67 -7.71 10.49 -1.76
N HIS A 68 -6.46 10.08 -2.00
CA HIS A 68 -6.08 9.17 -3.09
C HIS A 68 -5.96 7.76 -2.55
N SER A 69 -6.94 6.94 -2.88
CA SER A 69 -6.85 5.48 -2.76
C SER A 69 -7.79 4.84 -3.77
N ARG A 70 -7.81 3.51 -3.83
CA ARG A 70 -8.81 2.76 -4.62
C ARG A 70 -10.24 3.19 -4.29
N TRP A 71 -10.44 3.84 -3.14
CA TRP A 71 -11.66 4.54 -2.75
C TRP A 71 -12.18 5.54 -3.79
N ARG A 72 -11.30 6.31 -4.44
CA ARG A 72 -11.67 7.32 -5.43
C ARG A 72 -12.35 6.70 -6.66
N HIS A 73 -12.12 5.41 -6.93
CA HIS A 73 -12.84 4.69 -7.99
C HIS A 73 -14.34 4.55 -7.70
N PHE A 74 -14.75 4.54 -6.43
CA PHE A 74 -16.18 4.53 -6.07
C PHE A 74 -16.85 5.90 -6.23
N GLN A 75 -16.05 6.96 -6.32
CA GLN A 75 -16.52 8.35 -6.43
C GLN A 75 -16.44 8.91 -7.86
N VAL A 76 -16.18 8.06 -8.87
CA VAL A 76 -16.08 8.47 -10.27
C VAL A 76 -17.37 9.16 -10.74
N GLY A 77 -17.20 10.30 -11.42
CA GLY A 77 -18.32 11.14 -11.87
C GLY A 77 -19.02 11.90 -10.74
N GLY A 78 -18.37 12.07 -9.58
CA GLY A 78 -18.93 12.80 -8.43
C GLY A 78 -20.00 12.03 -7.64
N ILE A 79 -20.21 10.75 -7.96
CA ILE A 79 -21.24 9.92 -7.31
C ILE A 79 -20.59 9.10 -6.21
N ASP A 80 -20.96 9.32 -4.96
CA ASP A 80 -20.50 8.49 -3.84
C ASP A 80 -21.22 7.13 -3.80
N ARG A 81 -20.64 6.13 -4.49
CA ARG A 81 -21.18 4.76 -4.52
C ARG A 81 -20.96 3.99 -3.22
N TRP A 82 -20.30 4.56 -2.23
CA TRP A 82 -20.01 3.87 -0.98
C TRP A 82 -20.97 4.17 0.12
N ALA A 83 -21.46 5.41 0.15
CA ALA A 83 -22.62 5.72 0.97
C ALA A 83 -23.73 4.69 0.73
N SER A 84 -23.90 4.21 -0.53
CA SER A 84 -24.87 3.17 -0.86
C SER A 84 -24.41 1.72 -0.59
N LEU A 85 -23.11 1.40 -0.70
CA LEU A 85 -22.58 0.04 -0.50
C LEU A 85 -22.24 -0.30 0.96
N SER A 86 -21.71 0.66 1.71
CA SER A 86 -21.21 0.45 3.08
C SER A 86 -22.25 -0.07 4.08
N PRO A 87 -23.56 0.25 4.00
CA PRO A 87 -24.56 -0.34 4.89
C PRO A 87 -24.66 -1.86 4.72
N ARG A 88 -24.27 -2.43 3.57
CA ARG A 88 -24.25 -3.88 3.35
C ARG A 88 -23.14 -4.61 4.11
N LEU A 89 -22.21 -3.86 4.68
CA LEU A 89 -21.10 -4.38 5.47
C LEU A 89 -21.38 -4.32 6.98
N LEU A 90 -22.56 -3.86 7.39
CA LEU A 90 -22.97 -3.87 8.80
C LEU A 90 -22.95 -5.30 9.36
N GLY A 91 -22.39 -5.46 10.56
CA GLY A 91 -22.23 -6.76 11.22
C GLY A 91 -20.95 -7.53 10.83
N GLN A 92 -20.15 -7.03 9.88
CA GLN A 92 -18.84 -7.59 9.57
C GLN A 92 -17.77 -7.10 10.55
N SER A 93 -16.72 -7.89 10.76
CA SER A 93 -15.58 -7.47 11.57
C SER A 93 -14.84 -6.29 10.92
N ARG A 94 -14.14 -5.48 11.73
CA ARG A 94 -13.36 -4.33 11.20
C ARG A 94 -12.31 -4.77 10.19
N GLU A 95 -11.71 -5.93 10.40
CA GLU A 95 -10.72 -6.54 9.51
C GLU A 95 -11.37 -7.00 8.20
N SER A 96 -12.58 -7.59 8.27
CA SER A 96 -13.36 -7.97 7.10
C SER A 96 -13.71 -6.74 6.25
N ILE A 97 -14.21 -5.69 6.90
CA ILE A 97 -14.52 -4.41 6.26
C ILE A 97 -13.26 -3.78 5.65
N ALA A 98 -12.13 -3.80 6.36
CA ALA A 98 -10.86 -3.28 5.85
C ALA A 98 -10.39 -4.05 4.59
N ARG A 99 -10.52 -5.39 4.56
CA ARG A 99 -10.19 -6.18 3.37
C ARG A 99 -11.09 -5.86 2.18
N THR A 100 -12.37 -5.63 2.40
CA THR A 100 -13.31 -5.22 1.34
C THR A 100 -13.01 -3.80 0.83
N ARG A 101 -12.32 -2.97 1.62
CA ARG A 101 -11.97 -1.58 1.30
C ARG A 101 -10.65 -1.41 0.54
N ILE A 102 -9.81 -2.45 0.43
CA ILE A 102 -8.50 -2.39 -0.22
C ILE A 102 -8.62 -2.85 -1.66
#